data_AF-A0A537N2F5-F1
#
_entry.id   AF-A0A537N2F5-F1
#
_cell.length_a   1.000
_cell.length_b   1.000
_cell.length_c   1.000
_cell.angle_alpha   90.00
_cell.angle_beta   90.00
_cell.angle_gamma   90.00
#
_symmetry.space_group_name_H-M   'P 1'
#
loop_
_entity.id
_entity.type
_entity.pdbx_description
1 polymer ?
#
loop_
_entity_poly.entity_id
_entity_poly.type
_entity_poly.pdbx_seq_one_letter_code
_entity_poly.pdbx_strand_id
1 'polypeptide(L)'
;FQEMGLDASTAVVTLTHDPKLDDPALESALKSDAFYIGALGSRRTHAKRKERLAEVGITDEMFARVHGPVGLNIGAKSPAEIAVSILGQIIAVRARRLEVLAAPKVAAA
;
A
#
# COMPACT_ATOMS: atom_id res chain seq x y z
N PHE A 1 5.04 -15.33 1.43
CA PHE A 1 5.36 -13.91 1.71
C PHE A 1 5.98 -13.68 3.09
N GLN A 2 5.61 -14.44 4.15
CA GLN A 2 6.21 -14.24 5.48
C GLN A 2 7.73 -14.46 5.55
N GLU A 3 8.28 -15.34 4.72
CA GLU A 3 9.73 -15.58 4.62
C GLU A 3 10.52 -14.43 3.98
N MET A 4 9.85 -13.43 3.38
CA MET A 4 10.52 -12.30 2.73
C MET A 4 11.02 -11.23 3.71
N GLY A 5 10.66 -11.31 5.00
CA GLY A 5 11.12 -10.36 6.02
C GLY A 5 10.66 -8.91 5.73
N LEU A 6 9.39 -8.72 5.36
CA LEU A 6 8.83 -7.40 5.07
C LEU A 6 8.96 -6.48 6.29
N ASP A 7 9.72 -5.42 6.14
CA ASP A 7 10.11 -4.53 7.23
C ASP A 7 9.65 -3.08 6.99
N ALA A 8 10.02 -2.21 7.92
CA ALA A 8 9.70 -0.79 7.85
C ALA A 8 10.36 -0.06 6.67
N SER A 9 11.27 -0.67 5.90
CA SER A 9 11.86 -0.10 4.69
C SER A 9 11.22 -0.65 3.40
N THR A 10 10.28 -1.58 3.54
CA THR A 10 9.68 -2.30 2.41
C THR A 10 8.42 -1.61 1.88
N ALA A 11 8.33 -1.52 0.55
CA ALA A 11 7.11 -1.13 -0.17
C ALA A 11 6.56 -2.34 -0.94
N VAL A 12 5.28 -2.65 -0.79
CA VAL A 12 4.61 -3.75 -1.49
C VAL A 12 3.57 -3.19 -2.46
N VAL A 13 3.56 -3.73 -3.69
CA VAL A 13 2.56 -3.39 -4.70
C VAL A 13 2.04 -4.65 -5.37
N THR A 14 0.72 -4.81 -5.44
CA THR A 14 0.08 -5.89 -6.19
C THR A 14 -0.49 -5.38 -7.53
N LEU A 15 -0.18 -6.09 -8.61
CA LEU A 15 -0.45 -5.67 -10.00
C LEU A 15 -1.20 -6.72 -10.84
N THR A 16 -1.63 -7.84 -10.25
CA THR A 16 -2.14 -8.98 -11.03
C THR A 16 -3.62 -8.88 -11.39
N HIS A 17 -4.39 -8.13 -10.59
CA HIS A 17 -5.86 -8.14 -10.58
C HIS A 17 -6.51 -9.50 -10.18
N ASP A 18 -5.73 -10.56 -9.95
CA ASP A 18 -6.23 -11.86 -9.51
C ASP A 18 -6.28 -11.92 -7.98
N PRO A 19 -7.47 -12.01 -7.35
CA PRO A 19 -7.59 -12.15 -5.90
C PRO A 19 -6.78 -13.30 -5.31
N LYS A 20 -6.62 -14.41 -6.05
CA LYS A 20 -5.87 -15.58 -5.56
C LYS A 20 -4.39 -15.29 -5.35
N LEU A 21 -3.85 -14.30 -6.07
CA LEU A 21 -2.46 -13.88 -5.97
C LEU A 21 -2.32 -12.62 -5.10
N ASP A 22 -3.18 -11.63 -5.35
CA ASP A 22 -3.11 -10.33 -4.69
C ASP A 22 -3.53 -10.40 -3.22
N ASP A 23 -4.60 -11.11 -2.87
CA ASP A 23 -5.14 -11.08 -1.51
C ASP A 23 -4.18 -11.71 -0.48
N PRO A 24 -3.54 -12.88 -0.73
CA PRO A 24 -2.52 -13.42 0.18
C PRO A 24 -1.29 -12.53 0.32
N ALA A 25 -0.88 -11.83 -0.76
CA ALA A 25 0.21 -10.87 -0.71
C ALA A 25 -0.13 -9.66 0.16
N LEU A 26 -1.35 -9.14 -0.01
CA LEU A 26 -1.85 -8.00 0.77
C LEU A 26 -2.05 -8.36 2.24
N GLU A 27 -2.59 -9.54 2.55
CA GLU A 27 -2.74 -10.02 3.92
C GLU A 27 -1.38 -10.04 4.62
N SER A 28 -0.36 -10.62 3.98
CA SER A 28 0.99 -10.65 4.52
C SER A 28 1.60 -9.25 4.68
N ALA A 29 1.38 -8.35 3.73
CA ALA A 29 1.89 -6.98 3.82
C ALA A 29 1.20 -6.18 4.92
N LEU A 30 -0.12 -6.33 5.08
CA LEU A 30 -0.92 -5.61 6.08
C LEU A 30 -0.62 -6.06 7.52
N LYS A 31 -0.18 -7.31 7.69
CA LYS A 31 0.32 -7.85 8.96
C LYS A 31 1.80 -7.51 9.23
N SER A 32 2.45 -6.77 8.35
CA SER A 32 3.87 -6.36 8.47
C SER A 32 4.03 -4.86 8.73
N ASP A 33 5.28 -4.47 8.98
CA ASP A 33 5.69 -3.06 9.15
C ASP A 33 5.96 -2.34 7.83
N ALA A 34 5.68 -2.97 6.67
CA ALA A 34 5.82 -2.36 5.35
C ALA A 34 5.27 -0.94 5.33
N PHE A 35 6.13 0.03 4.97
CA PHE A 35 5.77 1.44 5.07
C PHE A 35 4.74 1.86 4.01
N TYR A 36 4.60 1.05 2.96
CA TYR A 36 3.72 1.31 1.84
C TYR A 36 3.10 0.02 1.30
N ILE A 37 1.79 0.04 1.10
CA ILE A 37 1.01 -1.08 0.55
C ILE A 37 0.11 -0.50 -0.53
N GLY A 38 0.37 -0.85 -1.78
CA GLY A 38 -0.39 -0.41 -2.94
C GLY A 38 -1.07 -1.57 -3.65
N ALA A 39 -2.26 -1.34 -4.20
CA ALA A 39 -2.93 -2.36 -4.98
C ALA A 39 -3.63 -1.78 -6.21
N LEU A 40 -3.29 -2.30 -7.39
CA LEU A 40 -3.90 -1.91 -8.65
C LEU A 40 -5.39 -2.30 -8.70
N GLY A 41 -6.19 -1.54 -9.44
CA GLY A 41 -7.59 -1.83 -9.66
C GLY A 41 -8.49 -0.63 -9.47
N SER A 42 -9.66 -0.66 -10.12
CA SER A 42 -10.68 0.38 -10.00
C SER A 42 -11.17 0.54 -8.55
N ARG A 43 -11.87 1.65 -8.25
CA ARG A 43 -12.56 1.85 -6.97
C ARG A 43 -13.50 0.67 -6.62
N ARG A 44 -14.19 0.13 -7.63
CA ARG A 44 -15.05 -1.05 -7.47
C ARG A 44 -14.24 -2.30 -7.10
N THR A 45 -13.10 -2.52 -7.74
CA THR A 45 -12.19 -3.63 -7.42
C THR A 45 -11.64 -3.50 -6.00
N HIS A 46 -11.30 -2.27 -5.59
CA HIS A 46 -10.79 -1.97 -4.25
C HIS A 46 -11.86 -2.24 -3.16
N ALA A 47 -13.12 -1.85 -3.37
CA ALA A 47 -14.21 -2.16 -2.44
C ALA A 47 -14.42 -3.67 -2.26
N LYS A 48 -14.48 -4.44 -3.36
CA LYS A 48 -14.58 -5.91 -3.28
C LYS A 48 -13.38 -6.56 -2.59
N ARG A 49 -12.18 -5.97 -2.75
CA ARG A 49 -10.97 -6.43 -2.06
C ARG A 49 -11.08 -6.20 -0.56
N LYS A 50 -11.64 -5.06 -0.13
CA LYS A 50 -11.91 -4.79 1.28
C LYS A 50 -12.80 -5.88 1.89
N GLU A 51 -13.88 -6.21 1.20
CA GLU A 51 -14.82 -7.28 1.63
C GLU A 51 -14.10 -8.62 1.82
N ARG A 52 -13.35 -9.08 0.81
CA ARG A 52 -12.62 -10.37 0.89
C ARG A 52 -11.52 -10.38 1.95
N LEU A 53 -10.79 -9.28 2.12
CA LEU A 53 -9.74 -9.21 3.15
C LEU A 53 -10.33 -9.15 4.57
N ALA A 54 -11.52 -8.59 4.74
CA ALA A 54 -12.23 -8.63 6.03
C ALA A 54 -12.59 -10.07 6.44
N GLU A 55 -12.91 -10.95 5.47
CA GLU A 55 -13.20 -12.37 5.74
C GLU A 55 -12.00 -13.12 6.34
N VAL A 56 -10.76 -12.65 6.09
CA VAL A 56 -9.52 -13.21 6.67
C VAL A 56 -8.97 -12.40 7.85
N GLY A 57 -9.79 -11.54 8.44
CA GLY A 57 -9.49 -10.82 9.67
C GLY A 57 -8.68 -9.53 9.51
N ILE A 58 -8.59 -8.97 8.30
CA ILE A 58 -8.05 -7.62 8.10
C ILE A 58 -9.08 -6.59 8.55
N THR A 59 -8.74 -5.76 9.53
CA THR A 59 -9.62 -4.71 10.03
C THR A 59 -9.66 -3.51 9.10
N ASP A 60 -10.62 -2.61 9.32
CA ASP A 60 -10.74 -1.36 8.58
C ASP A 60 -9.51 -0.46 8.76
N GLU A 61 -8.92 -0.44 9.96
CA GLU A 61 -7.70 0.32 10.27
C GLU A 61 -6.49 -0.25 9.54
N MET A 62 -6.37 -1.58 9.48
CA MET A 62 -5.32 -2.23 8.69
C MET A 62 -5.51 -1.89 7.21
N PHE A 63 -6.73 -2.07 6.68
CA PHE A 63 -7.04 -1.85 5.27
C PHE A 63 -6.87 -0.38 4.85
N ALA A 64 -7.05 0.57 5.76
CA ALA A 64 -6.81 2.00 5.50
C ALA A 64 -5.36 2.31 5.07
N ARG A 65 -4.41 1.39 5.33
CA ARG A 65 -3.02 1.47 4.83
C ARG A 65 -2.89 1.18 3.33
N VAL A 66 -3.91 0.58 2.68
CA VAL A 66 -3.85 0.19 1.27
C VAL A 66 -4.17 1.39 0.37
N HIS A 67 -3.21 1.75 -0.47
CA HIS A 67 -3.43 2.70 -1.56
C HIS A 67 -4.13 2.03 -2.74
N GLY A 68 -5.42 2.31 -2.94
CA GLY A 68 -6.24 1.74 -4.01
C GLY A 68 -7.24 2.74 -4.63
N PRO A 69 -7.19 3.02 -5.94
CA PRO A 69 -6.18 2.58 -6.91
C PRO A 69 -4.78 3.07 -6.55
N VAL A 70 -3.77 2.23 -6.76
CA VAL A 70 -2.37 2.60 -6.52
C VAL A 70 -1.88 3.66 -7.52
N GLY A 71 -0.97 4.51 -7.07
CA GLY A 71 -0.31 5.54 -7.87
C GLY A 71 -0.87 6.95 -7.66
N LEU A 72 -0.07 7.95 -8.02
CA LEU A 72 -0.49 9.35 -8.05
C LEU A 72 -1.51 9.59 -9.17
N ASN A 73 -2.46 10.50 -8.93
CA ASN A 73 -3.41 10.91 -9.95
C ASN A 73 -2.76 11.89 -10.95
N ILE A 74 -2.02 11.33 -11.91
CA ILE A 74 -1.35 12.08 -13.00
C ILE A 74 -2.06 11.91 -14.35
N GLY A 75 -3.24 11.30 -14.38
CA GLY A 75 -3.95 10.98 -15.63
C GLY A 75 -3.28 9.86 -16.46
N ALA A 76 -2.49 8.99 -15.83
CA ALA A 76 -1.77 7.90 -16.48
C ALA A 76 -2.70 6.95 -17.27
N LYS A 77 -2.29 6.59 -18.48
CA LYS A 77 -3.00 5.66 -19.38
C LYS A 77 -2.12 4.50 -19.84
N SER A 78 -0.85 4.76 -20.12
CA SER A 78 0.09 3.73 -20.57
C SER A 78 0.70 2.97 -19.37
N PRO A 79 1.19 1.74 -19.56
CA PRO A 79 1.89 1.01 -18.50
C PRO A 79 3.09 1.77 -17.91
N ALA A 80 3.83 2.50 -18.75
CA ALA A 80 4.97 3.31 -18.30
C ALA A 80 4.53 4.47 -17.40
N GLU A 81 3.46 5.19 -17.78
CA GLU A 81 2.88 6.25 -16.95
C GLU A 81 2.33 5.70 -15.63
N ILE A 82 1.71 4.52 -15.65
CA ILE A 82 1.24 3.84 -14.44
C ILE A 82 2.43 3.48 -13.53
N ALA A 83 3.52 2.95 -14.08
CA ALA A 83 4.72 2.65 -13.30
C ALA A 83 5.29 3.90 -12.63
N VAL A 84 5.40 5.01 -13.37
CA VAL A 84 5.84 6.31 -12.83
C VAL A 84 4.90 6.82 -11.75
N SER A 85 3.58 6.70 -11.94
CA SER A 85 2.62 7.15 -10.93
C SER A 85 2.72 6.36 -9.62
N ILE A 86 2.96 5.05 -9.70
CA ILE A 86 3.18 4.16 -8.56
C ILE A 86 4.46 4.54 -7.82
N LEU A 87 5.58 4.64 -8.54
CA LEU A 87 6.86 5.02 -7.94
C LEU A 87 6.79 6.42 -7.32
N GLY A 88 6.09 7.35 -7.95
CA GLY A 88 5.82 8.68 -7.39
C GLY A 88 5.06 8.62 -6.07
N GLN A 89 4.05 7.76 -5.95
CA GLN A 89 3.29 7.59 -4.69
C GLN A 89 4.16 6.97 -3.59
N ILE A 90 4.96 5.95 -3.93
CA ILE A 90 5.91 5.32 -3.00
C ILE A 90 6.90 6.36 -2.45
N ILE A 91 7.51 7.16 -3.33
CA ILE A 91 8.47 8.20 -2.95
C ILE A 91 7.80 9.25 -2.06
N ALA A 92 6.59 9.71 -2.43
CA ALA A 92 5.87 10.71 -1.66
C ALA A 92 5.54 10.24 -0.23
N VAL A 93 5.09 8.98 -0.08
CA VAL A 93 4.81 8.39 1.26
C VAL A 93 6.10 8.22 2.05
N ARG A 94 7.18 7.74 1.42
CA ARG A 94 8.50 7.60 2.07
C ARG A 94 9.03 8.96 2.55
N ALA A 95 8.98 9.98 1.71
CA ALA A 95 9.47 11.33 2.05
C ALA A 95 8.70 11.90 3.25
N ARG A 96 7.37 11.85 3.23
CA ARG A 96 6.53 12.31 4.34
C ARG A 96 6.83 11.55 5.64
N ARG A 97 7.08 10.25 5.56
CA ARG A 97 7.47 9.47 6.74
C ARG A 97 8.81 9.92 7.33
N LEU A 98 9.80 10.22 6.48
CA LEU A 98 11.10 10.73 6.94
C LEU A 98 10.98 12.13 7.57
N GLU A 99 10.12 12.99 7.01
CA GLU A 99 9.83 14.31 7.60
C GLU A 99 9.23 14.17 9.01
N VAL A 100 8.27 13.26 9.21
CA VAL A 100 7.68 12.98 10.52
C VAL A 100 8.70 12.44 11.52
N LEU A 101 9.62 11.58 11.07
CA LEU A 101 10.68 11.02 11.93
C LEU A 101 11.77 12.05 12.27
N ALA A 102 12.01 13.02 11.39
CA ALA A 102 12.99 14.09 11.58
C ALA A 102 12.43 15.29 12.36
N ALA A 103 11.11 15.41 12.47
CA ALA A 103 10.47 16.50 13.20
C ALA A 103 10.91 16.50 14.68
N PRO A 104 11.17 17.68 15.29
CA PRO A 104 11.53 17.75 16.69
C PRO A 104 10.42 17.09 17.51
N LYS A 105 10.78 16.13 18.38
CA LYS A 105 9.86 15.64 19.40
C LYS A 105 9.46 16.86 20.23
N VAL A 106 8.23 17.35 20.07
CA VAL A 106 7.72 18.46 20.87
C VAL A 106 8.02 18.10 22.32
N ALA A 107 8.83 18.93 22.98
CA ALA A 107 9.20 18.73 24.37
C ALA A 107 7.90 18.65 25.16
N ALA A 108 7.62 17.48 25.71
CA ALA A 108 6.56 17.31 26.69
C ALA A 108 6.89 18.24 27.86
N ALA A 109 6.10 19.29 28.01
CA ALA A 109 6.09 20.20 29.15
C ALA A 109 4.88 19.84 30.03
#